data_AF-A0A0C2ZIW1-F1
#
_entry.id   AF-A0A0C2ZIW1-F1
#
_cell.length_a   1.000
_cell.length_b   1.000
_cell.length_c   1.000
_cell.angle_alpha   90.00
_cell.angle_beta   90.00
_cell.angle_gamma   90.00
#
_symmetry.space_group_name_H-M   'P 1'
#
loop_
_entity.id
_entity.type
_entity.pdbx_description
1 polymer ?
#
loop_
_entity_poly.entity_id
_entity_poly.type
_entity_poly.pdbx_seq_one_letter_code
_entity_poly.pdbx_strand_id
1 'polypeptide(L)'
;MSNVESLLKSFQNSNIDVDSLMCTLINNYVLKVNDDIYDFCEIELYYYKKEKHEDCGVLKRDKLAGDIFFHRYGIDICFDSNGTDEYGGILIRSLKKDDEYIFGPLKCSLTLLNRYQPNIHILIQQTQKNKEIICKTTRIKSSCKNNKYHSELYRYVTKYACTVMHKNKEYWQKVQEKSQQCCEENND
;
A
#
# COMPACT_ATOMS: atom_id res chain seq x y z
N MET A 1 15.71 12.25 12.78
CA MET A 1 14.33 11.97 12.32
C MET A 1 14.42 10.81 11.36
N SER A 2 13.70 9.70 11.59
CA SER A 2 13.70 8.58 10.63
C SER A 2 12.81 8.96 9.46
N ASN A 3 13.38 9.12 8.27
CA ASN A 3 12.61 9.32 7.05
C ASN A 3 12.05 7.98 6.57
N VAL A 4 10.99 8.01 5.74
CA VAL A 4 10.39 6.78 5.16
C VAL A 4 11.43 5.91 4.44
N GLU A 5 12.44 6.55 3.84
CA GLU A 5 13.56 5.89 3.18
C GLU A 5 14.31 4.95 4.13
N SER A 6 14.59 5.36 5.37
CA SER A 6 15.25 4.51 6.37
C SER A 6 14.41 3.28 6.73
N LEU A 7 13.10 3.43 6.79
CA LEU A 7 12.16 2.32 7.04
C LEU A 7 12.20 1.32 5.87
N LEU A 8 12.11 1.82 4.64
CA LEU A 8 12.13 1.02 3.42
C LEU A 8 13.48 0.28 3.27
N LYS A 9 14.59 0.97 3.48
CA LYS A 9 15.93 0.37 3.45
C LYS A 9 16.13 -0.67 4.54
N SER A 10 15.56 -0.46 5.72
CA SER A 10 15.59 -1.47 6.80
C SER A 10 14.91 -2.77 6.38
N PHE A 11 13.80 -2.69 5.65
CA PHE A 11 13.14 -3.87 5.08
C PHE A 11 14.00 -4.53 3.99
N GLN A 12 14.54 -3.75 3.04
CA GLN A 12 15.39 -4.27 1.96
C GLN A 12 16.64 -4.98 2.48
N ASN A 13 17.22 -4.46 3.58
CA ASN A 13 18.35 -5.04 4.31
C ASN A 13 17.95 -6.20 5.24
N SER A 14 16.67 -6.59 5.27
CA SER A 14 16.13 -7.67 6.11
C SER A 14 16.27 -7.42 7.63
N ASN A 15 16.36 -6.15 8.04
CA ASN A 15 16.40 -5.77 9.46
C ASN A 15 15.02 -5.75 10.11
N ILE A 16 13.96 -5.65 9.29
CA ILE A 16 12.56 -5.74 9.71
C ILE A 16 11.79 -6.63 8.74
N ASP A 17 10.74 -7.27 9.23
CA ASP A 17 9.85 -8.10 8.42
C ASP A 17 8.73 -7.27 7.74
N VAL A 18 7.91 -7.95 6.94
CA VAL A 18 6.79 -7.32 6.22
C VAL A 18 5.75 -6.75 7.19
N ASP A 19 5.40 -7.49 8.25
CA ASP A 19 4.41 -7.03 9.24
C ASP A 19 4.88 -5.72 9.90
N SER A 20 6.15 -5.65 10.32
CA SER A 20 6.75 -4.46 10.91
C SER A 20 6.78 -3.28 9.94
N LEU A 21 7.15 -3.50 8.68
CA LEU A 21 7.15 -2.46 7.65
C LEU A 21 5.74 -1.89 7.43
N MET A 22 4.78 -2.77 7.15
CA MET A 22 3.43 -2.37 6.72
C MET A 22 2.65 -1.75 7.88
N CYS A 23 2.74 -2.32 9.09
CA CYS A 23 2.12 -1.76 10.27
C CYS A 23 2.75 -0.42 10.68
N THR A 24 4.07 -0.27 10.57
CA THR A 24 4.74 1.01 10.87
C THR A 24 4.33 2.08 9.87
N LEU A 25 4.23 1.75 8.58
CA LEU A 25 3.81 2.70 7.56
C LEU A 25 2.37 3.19 7.80
N ILE A 26 1.44 2.28 8.10
CA ILE A 26 0.04 2.65 8.39
C ILE A 26 -0.06 3.50 9.66
N ASN A 27 0.63 3.13 10.74
CA ASN A 27 0.41 3.75 12.05
C ASN A 27 1.27 4.98 12.34
N ASN A 28 2.43 5.11 11.67
CA ASN A 28 3.41 6.14 12.03
C ASN A 28 3.70 7.11 10.89
N TYR A 29 3.08 6.93 9.71
CA TYR A 29 3.25 7.80 8.57
C TYR A 29 1.92 8.24 7.97
N VAL A 30 1.97 9.35 7.25
CA VAL A 30 0.88 9.93 6.44
C VAL A 30 1.42 10.30 5.07
N LEU A 31 0.53 10.34 4.08
CA LEU A 31 0.80 10.96 2.81
C LEU A 31 0.43 12.44 2.91
N LYS A 32 1.41 13.33 2.78
CA LYS A 32 1.19 14.77 2.75
C LYS A 32 1.23 15.24 1.31
N VAL A 33 0.18 15.93 0.89
CA VAL A 33 0.05 16.54 -0.44
C VAL A 33 -0.18 18.03 -0.24
N ASN A 34 0.87 18.82 -0.44
CA ASN A 34 0.91 20.23 -0.02
C ASN A 34 0.50 20.37 1.46
N ASP A 35 -0.61 21.05 1.76
CA ASP A 35 -1.10 21.21 3.14
C ASP A 35 -2.05 20.11 3.60
N ASP A 36 -2.47 19.23 2.69
CA ASP A 36 -3.41 18.18 2.99
C ASP A 36 -2.71 16.92 3.53
N ILE A 37 -3.32 16.33 4.56
CA ILE A 37 -2.82 15.14 5.24
C ILE A 37 -3.76 13.98 4.98
N TYR A 38 -3.19 12.86 4.56
CA TYR A 38 -3.89 11.63 4.28
C TYR A 38 -3.35 10.47 5.12
N ASP A 39 -4.24 9.82 5.85
CA ASP A 39 -3.94 8.57 6.52
C ASP A 39 -4.00 7.40 5.54
N PHE A 40 -3.03 6.49 5.65
CA PHE A 40 -3.09 5.20 4.96
C PHE A 40 -4.14 4.31 5.61
N CYS A 41 -5.10 3.85 4.83
CA CYS A 41 -6.15 2.94 5.30
C CYS A 41 -6.03 1.54 4.70
N GLU A 42 -5.42 1.43 3.53
CA GLU A 42 -5.21 0.17 2.83
C GLU A 42 -3.98 0.27 1.93
N ILE A 43 -3.06 -0.68 2.06
CA ILE A 43 -1.84 -0.76 1.25
C ILE A 43 -1.54 -2.21 0.83
N GLU A 44 -0.86 -2.38 -0.30
CA GLU A 44 -0.41 -3.69 -0.81
C GLU A 44 1.11 -3.68 -1.07
N LEU A 45 1.81 -4.73 -0.65
CA LEU A 45 3.23 -4.92 -0.96
C LEU A 45 3.40 -5.56 -2.35
N TYR A 46 4.26 -4.95 -3.18
CA TYR A 46 4.74 -5.50 -4.45
C TYR A 46 6.26 -5.42 -4.43
N TYR A 47 6.94 -6.52 -4.16
CA TYR A 47 8.38 -6.54 -3.97
C TYR A 47 9.02 -7.65 -4.79
N TYR A 48 10.04 -7.31 -5.56
CA TYR A 48 10.83 -8.26 -6.33
C TYR A 48 12.27 -8.22 -5.84
N LYS A 49 12.84 -9.40 -5.60
CA LYS A 49 14.26 -9.60 -5.33
C LYS A 49 14.68 -10.87 -6.04
N LYS A 50 15.59 -10.76 -7.00
CA LYS A 50 16.09 -11.91 -7.76
C LYS A 50 16.55 -13.04 -6.84
N GLU A 51 16.24 -14.28 -7.22
CA GLU A 51 16.54 -15.54 -6.51
C GLU A 51 15.91 -15.70 -5.11
N LYS A 52 15.34 -14.64 -4.51
CA LYS A 52 14.77 -14.68 -3.15
C LYS A 52 13.26 -14.45 -3.14
N HIS A 53 12.78 -13.48 -3.91
CA HIS A 53 11.40 -13.05 -3.97
C HIS A 53 11.03 -12.64 -5.40
N GLU A 54 10.81 -13.61 -6.28
CA GLU A 54 10.54 -13.33 -7.69
C GLU A 54 9.05 -13.13 -7.96
N ASP A 55 8.50 -12.03 -7.47
CA ASP A 55 7.11 -11.66 -7.69
C ASP A 55 6.93 -11.09 -9.11
N CYS A 56 6.39 -11.92 -10.01
CA CYS A 56 6.11 -11.55 -11.41
C CYS A 56 4.98 -10.53 -11.57
N GLY A 57 4.28 -10.15 -10.50
CA GLY A 57 3.28 -9.08 -10.49
C GLY A 57 3.89 -7.68 -10.33
N VAL A 58 5.17 -7.58 -9.97
CA VAL A 58 5.84 -6.31 -9.67
C VAL A 58 6.28 -5.59 -10.94
N LEU A 59 5.90 -4.32 -11.07
CA LEU A 59 6.38 -3.48 -12.16
C LEU A 59 7.86 -3.13 -11.96
N LYS A 60 8.72 -3.55 -12.91
CA LYS A 60 10.12 -3.12 -12.97
C LYS A 60 10.21 -1.60 -13.11
N ARG A 61 11.13 -0.99 -12.36
CA ARG A 61 11.31 0.46 -12.27
C ARG A 61 12.73 0.77 -11.80
N ASP A 62 13.15 2.01 -12.00
CA ASP A 62 14.39 2.58 -11.47
C ASP A 62 14.03 3.85 -10.70
N LYS A 63 14.05 3.73 -9.37
CA LYS A 63 13.56 4.71 -8.39
C LYS A 63 14.34 4.63 -7.10
N LEU A 64 14.43 5.78 -6.42
CA LEU A 64 14.99 5.86 -5.07
C LEU A 64 13.94 5.40 -4.04
N ALA A 65 14.40 4.93 -2.89
CA ALA A 65 13.51 4.58 -1.79
C ALA A 65 12.69 5.81 -1.35
N GLY A 66 11.37 5.66 -1.31
CA GLY A 66 10.42 6.69 -0.94
C GLY A 66 9.90 7.53 -2.11
N ASP A 67 10.41 7.35 -3.33
CA ASP A 67 9.86 8.01 -4.52
C ASP A 67 8.38 7.65 -4.69
N ILE A 68 7.59 8.66 -5.06
CA ILE A 68 6.17 8.50 -5.40
C ILE A 68 6.06 8.16 -6.88
N PHE A 69 5.55 6.97 -7.18
CA PHE A 69 5.46 6.48 -8.54
C PHE A 69 4.01 6.24 -8.96
N PHE A 70 3.53 7.11 -9.86
CA PHE A 70 2.23 6.95 -10.51
C PHE A 70 2.32 5.94 -11.66
N HIS A 71 1.36 5.02 -11.72
CA HIS A 71 1.24 4.08 -12.82
C HIS A 71 -0.23 3.73 -13.07
N ARG A 72 -0.49 2.96 -14.14
CA ARG A 72 -1.84 2.60 -14.60
C ARG A 72 -2.73 1.87 -13.58
N TYR A 73 -2.22 1.50 -12.41
CA TYR A 73 -2.98 0.81 -11.37
C TYR A 73 -3.14 1.62 -10.08
N GLY A 74 -2.41 2.71 -9.92
CA GLY A 74 -2.39 3.47 -8.68
C GLY A 74 -1.12 4.28 -8.47
N ILE A 75 -0.78 4.47 -7.19
CA ILE A 75 0.44 5.13 -6.73
C ILE A 75 1.18 4.19 -5.80
N ASP A 76 2.46 4.00 -6.07
CA ASP A 76 3.37 3.25 -5.21
C ASP A 76 4.30 4.19 -4.43
N ILE A 77 4.62 3.80 -3.19
CA ILE A 77 5.81 4.26 -2.47
C ILE A 77 6.95 3.31 -2.83
N CYS A 78 7.98 3.79 -3.52
CA CYS A 78 8.99 2.92 -4.11
C CYS A 78 10.01 2.40 -3.10
N PHE A 79 10.47 1.17 -3.30
CA PHE A 79 11.75 0.71 -2.76
C PHE A 79 12.91 1.26 -3.60
N ASP A 80 14.12 1.26 -3.03
CA ASP A 80 15.31 1.57 -3.80
C ASP A 80 15.55 0.48 -4.84
N SER A 81 15.67 0.90 -6.10
CA SER A 81 15.81 0.02 -7.27
C SER A 81 16.89 0.50 -8.23
N ASN A 82 17.67 1.50 -7.83
CA ASN A 82 18.67 2.10 -8.70
C ASN A 82 19.90 1.20 -8.84
N GLY A 83 20.07 0.62 -10.03
CA GLY A 83 21.20 -0.26 -10.35
C GLY A 83 21.19 -1.61 -9.63
N THR A 84 20.03 -2.06 -9.12
CA THR A 84 19.90 -3.32 -8.39
C THR A 84 18.96 -4.32 -9.09
N ASP A 85 19.09 -5.60 -8.74
CA ASP A 85 18.15 -6.67 -9.12
C ASP A 85 16.97 -6.80 -8.11
N GLU A 86 16.67 -5.71 -7.41
CA GLU A 86 15.65 -5.60 -6.37
C GLU A 86 14.79 -4.37 -6.65
N TYR A 87 13.47 -4.53 -6.72
CA TYR A 87 12.60 -3.41 -7.09
C TYR A 87 11.17 -3.61 -6.60
N GLY A 88 10.36 -2.56 -6.72
CA GLY A 88 8.93 -2.61 -6.40
C GLY A 88 8.51 -1.43 -5.54
N GLY A 89 7.46 -1.63 -4.76
CA GLY A 89 6.95 -0.62 -3.85
C GLY A 89 5.72 -1.09 -3.09
N ILE A 90 5.11 -0.13 -2.41
CA ILE A 90 3.91 -0.30 -1.62
C ILE A 90 2.79 0.49 -2.30
N LEU A 91 1.81 -0.23 -2.87
CA LEU A 91 0.66 0.35 -3.54
C LEU A 91 -0.29 0.95 -2.51
N ILE A 92 -0.62 2.23 -2.68
CA ILE A 92 -1.63 2.93 -1.90
C ILE A 92 -3.00 2.60 -2.49
N ARG A 93 -3.83 1.91 -1.71
CA ARG A 93 -5.17 1.49 -2.15
C ARG A 93 -6.28 2.33 -1.60
N SER A 94 -6.18 2.74 -0.34
CA SER A 94 -7.19 3.56 0.29
C SER A 94 -6.56 4.57 1.23
N LEU A 95 -7.11 5.78 1.20
CA LEU A 95 -6.70 6.90 2.04
C LEU A 95 -7.90 7.42 2.84
N LYS A 96 -7.64 8.07 3.96
CA LYS A 96 -8.61 8.92 4.67
C LYS A 96 -8.06 10.33 4.77
N LYS A 97 -8.89 11.32 4.49
CA LYS A 97 -8.62 12.72 4.81
C LYS A 97 -9.76 13.20 5.69
N ASP A 98 -9.44 13.76 6.85
CA ASP A 98 -10.43 14.15 7.86
C ASP A 98 -11.34 12.95 8.17
N ASP A 99 -12.63 13.00 7.85
CA ASP A 99 -13.57 11.88 7.99
C ASP A 99 -14.00 11.22 6.68
N GLU A 100 -13.41 11.64 5.56
CA GLU A 100 -13.73 11.12 4.24
C GLU A 100 -12.77 10.02 3.81
N TYR A 101 -13.34 8.88 3.39
CA TYR A 101 -12.60 7.76 2.85
C TYR A 101 -12.54 7.79 1.33
N ILE A 102 -11.34 7.55 0.81
CA ILE A 102 -11.06 7.40 -0.61
C ILE A 102 -10.68 5.95 -0.84
N PHE A 103 -11.64 5.14 -1.30
CA PHE A 103 -11.42 3.73 -1.57
C PHE A 103 -11.06 3.47 -3.04
N GLY A 104 -9.98 2.71 -3.23
CA GLY A 104 -9.51 2.25 -4.53
C GLY A 104 -8.26 2.99 -5.02
N PRO A 105 -7.24 2.27 -5.53
CA PRO A 105 -5.92 2.85 -5.84
C PRO A 105 -5.97 3.91 -6.95
N LEU A 106 -6.79 3.69 -7.98
CA LEU A 106 -7.02 4.68 -9.04
C LEU A 106 -7.78 5.91 -8.53
N LYS A 107 -8.73 5.71 -7.61
CA LYS A 107 -9.48 6.83 -7.01
C LYS A 107 -8.55 7.68 -6.15
N CYS A 108 -7.65 7.05 -5.39
CA CYS A 108 -6.57 7.75 -4.69
C CYS A 108 -5.74 8.59 -5.67
N SER A 109 -5.25 7.97 -6.75
CA SER A 109 -4.47 8.66 -7.79
C SER A 109 -5.16 9.89 -8.36
N LEU A 110 -6.40 9.73 -8.82
CA LEU A 110 -7.20 10.80 -9.38
C LEU A 110 -7.48 11.91 -8.36
N THR A 111 -7.74 11.55 -7.10
CA THR A 111 -7.99 12.54 -6.04
C THR A 111 -6.77 13.42 -5.78
N LEU A 112 -5.56 12.85 -5.84
CA LEU A 112 -4.34 13.63 -5.67
C LEU A 112 -4.03 14.50 -6.90
N LEU A 113 -4.18 13.95 -8.11
CA LEU A 113 -3.83 14.65 -9.35
C LEU A 113 -4.85 15.73 -9.75
N ASN A 114 -6.14 15.56 -9.41
CA ASN A 114 -7.19 16.53 -9.73
C ASN A 114 -7.21 17.74 -8.80
N ARG A 115 -6.30 17.84 -7.83
CA ARG A 115 -6.05 19.11 -7.15
C ARG A 115 -5.44 20.08 -8.15
N TYR A 116 -6.27 20.97 -8.67
CA TYR A 116 -5.84 22.09 -9.50
C TYR A 116 -4.92 23.01 -8.71
N GLN A 117 -3.64 22.68 -8.66
CA GLN A 117 -2.58 23.48 -8.06
C GLN A 117 -1.37 23.47 -8.99
N PRO A 118 -0.74 24.63 -9.23
CA PRO A 118 0.37 24.77 -10.17
C PRO A 118 1.61 23.96 -9.75
N ASN A 119 1.75 23.68 -8.44
CA ASN A 119 2.81 22.85 -7.89
C ASN A 119 2.20 21.83 -6.91
N ILE A 120 2.38 20.54 -7.20
CA ILE A 120 1.97 19.45 -6.32
C ILE A 120 3.22 18.88 -5.64
N HIS A 121 3.35 19.09 -4.33
CA HIS A 121 4.38 18.47 -3.51
C HIS A 121 3.80 17.29 -2.76
N ILE A 122 4.35 16.09 -3.00
CA ILE A 122 3.91 14.85 -2.36
C ILE A 122 5.07 14.30 -1.55
N LEU A 123 4.85 14.03 -0.26
CA LEU A 123 5.84 13.45 0.63
C LEU A 123 5.20 12.50 1.64
N ILE A 124 5.98 11.51 2.09
CA ILE A 124 5.60 10.62 3.18
C ILE A 124 6.16 11.21 4.48
N GLN A 125 5.27 11.66 5.36
CA GLN A 125 5.66 12.32 6.60
C GLN A 125 5.46 11.38 7.77
N GLN A 126 6.47 11.26 8.63
CA GLN A 126 6.28 10.62 9.93
C GLN A 126 5.32 11.47 10.77
N THR A 127 4.42 10.82 11.49
CA THR A 127 3.45 11.46 12.36
C THR A 127 3.22 10.64 13.62
N GLN A 128 2.72 11.29 14.68
CA GLN A 128 2.20 10.62 15.86
C GLN A 128 0.67 10.61 15.77
N LYS A 129 0.07 9.43 15.74
CA LYS A 129 -1.37 9.23 15.70
C LYS A 129 -1.78 8.00 16.49
N ASN A 130 -3.08 7.86 16.74
CA ASN A 130 -3.62 6.68 17.39
C ASN A 130 -3.35 5.45 16.51
N LYS A 131 -2.89 4.37 17.13
CA LYS A 131 -2.62 3.13 16.42
C LYS A 131 -3.93 2.49 15.98
N GLU A 132 -3.99 2.14 14.71
CA GLU A 132 -5.09 1.40 14.11
C GLU A 132 -4.91 -0.11 14.36
N ILE A 133 -6.04 -0.81 14.49
CA ILE A 133 -6.05 -2.27 14.38
C ILE A 133 -5.95 -2.62 12.90
N ILE A 134 -4.98 -3.44 12.52
CA ILE A 134 -4.70 -3.76 11.11
C ILE A 134 -5.03 -5.23 10.85
N CYS A 135 -5.77 -5.47 9.78
CA CYS A 135 -6.06 -6.80 9.24
C CYS A 135 -5.17 -7.06 8.02
N LYS A 136 -4.73 -8.31 7.86
CA LYS A 136 -3.96 -8.75 6.69
C LYS A 136 -4.75 -9.75 5.85
N THR A 137 -4.63 -9.65 4.53
CA THR A 137 -5.35 -10.45 3.55
C THR A 137 -4.50 -10.60 2.27
N THR A 138 -4.94 -11.44 1.34
CA THR A 138 -4.31 -11.56 0.02
C THR A 138 -4.54 -10.30 -0.81
N ARG A 139 -3.65 -10.06 -1.79
CA ARG A 139 -3.78 -8.94 -2.73
C ARG A 139 -5.04 -9.11 -3.59
N ILE A 140 -5.74 -8.02 -3.87
CA ILE A 140 -7.02 -8.06 -4.62
C ILE A 140 -6.82 -8.55 -6.06
N LYS A 141 -5.64 -8.38 -6.66
CA LYS A 141 -5.28 -8.93 -7.97
C LYS A 141 -3.77 -9.18 -8.08
N SER A 142 -3.39 -10.28 -8.71
CA SER A 142 -2.08 -10.41 -9.35
C SER A 142 -2.27 -10.32 -10.86
N SER A 143 -1.50 -9.47 -11.54
CA SER A 143 -1.43 -9.43 -13.01
C SER A 143 -0.84 -10.71 -13.59
N CYS A 144 -0.04 -11.43 -12.80
CA CYS A 144 0.61 -12.67 -13.17
C CYS A 144 -0.17 -13.86 -12.60
N LYS A 145 -0.77 -14.67 -13.48
CA LYS A 145 -1.63 -15.81 -13.12
C LYS A 145 -0.89 -16.93 -12.37
N ASN A 146 0.41 -17.08 -12.63
CA ASN A 146 1.26 -18.12 -12.01
C ASN A 146 2.13 -17.56 -10.88
N ASN A 147 1.73 -16.41 -10.31
CA ASN A 147 2.47 -15.79 -9.24
C ASN A 147 2.23 -16.51 -7.91
N LYS A 148 3.21 -17.30 -7.45
CA LYS A 148 3.12 -17.98 -6.14
C LYS A 148 2.90 -17.01 -4.98
N TYR A 149 3.27 -15.74 -5.13
CA TYR A 149 3.07 -14.72 -4.11
C TYR A 149 1.65 -14.14 -4.08
N HIS A 150 0.72 -14.63 -4.89
CA HIS A 150 -0.67 -14.17 -4.88
C HIS A 150 -1.42 -14.57 -3.61
N SER A 151 -1.10 -15.76 -3.05
CA SER A 151 -1.68 -16.27 -1.80
C SER A 151 -1.05 -15.67 -0.54
N GLU A 152 0.02 -14.88 -0.68
CA GLU A 152 0.65 -14.22 0.46
C GLU A 152 -0.21 -13.08 1.00
N LEU A 153 -0.13 -12.90 2.33
CA LEU A 153 -0.89 -11.88 3.06
C LEU A 153 -0.25 -10.49 2.94
N TYR A 154 -0.10 -10.00 1.71
CA TYR A 154 0.57 -8.74 1.38
C TYR A 154 -0.35 -7.52 1.28
N ARG A 155 -1.62 -7.66 1.65
CA ARG A 155 -2.56 -6.53 1.74
C ARG A 155 -2.87 -6.25 3.21
N TYR A 156 -2.67 -5.00 3.62
CA TYR A 156 -2.92 -4.53 4.98
C TYR A 156 -4.00 -3.47 4.93
N VAL A 157 -5.02 -3.61 5.78
CA VAL A 157 -6.19 -2.72 5.83
C VAL A 157 -6.54 -2.42 7.29
N THR A 158 -6.88 -1.17 7.61
CA THR A 158 -7.34 -0.84 8.97
C THR A 158 -8.72 -1.47 9.21
N LYS A 159 -8.97 -1.95 10.43
CA LYS A 159 -10.24 -2.61 10.80
C LYS A 159 -11.44 -1.70 10.55
N TYR A 160 -11.31 -0.41 10.83
CA TYR A 160 -12.37 0.56 10.58
C TYR A 160 -12.58 0.78 9.08
N ALA A 161 -11.51 0.93 8.29
CA ALA A 161 -11.65 1.01 6.83
C ALA A 161 -12.32 -0.24 6.28
N CYS A 162 -11.94 -1.44 6.75
CA CYS A 162 -12.62 -2.68 6.39
C CYS A 162 -14.13 -2.58 6.68
N THR A 163 -14.51 -2.15 7.88
CA THR A 163 -15.92 -1.99 8.28
C THR A 163 -16.69 -1.00 7.42
N VAL A 164 -16.11 0.19 7.17
CA VAL A 164 -16.75 1.24 6.36
C VAL A 164 -16.87 0.80 4.92
N MET A 165 -15.80 0.21 4.39
CA MET A 165 -15.87 -0.36 3.07
C MET A 165 -17.06 -1.33 3.07
N HIS A 166 -17.23 -2.27 4.02
CA HIS A 166 -18.27 -3.35 3.94
C HIS A 166 -19.69 -2.78 3.75
N LYS A 167 -19.92 -1.57 4.27
CA LYS A 167 -21.17 -0.83 4.10
C LYS A 167 -21.30 -0.22 2.69
N ASN A 168 -20.19 0.12 2.05
CA ASN A 168 -20.09 0.53 0.65
C ASN A 168 -20.15 -0.69 -0.30
N LYS A 169 -21.38 -1.15 -0.57
CA LYS A 169 -21.68 -2.35 -1.38
C LYS A 169 -20.98 -2.35 -2.74
N GLU A 170 -20.85 -1.21 -3.41
CA GLU A 170 -20.26 -1.13 -4.76
C GLU A 170 -18.76 -1.46 -4.76
N TYR A 171 -18.02 -1.00 -3.74
CA TYR A 171 -16.60 -1.34 -3.61
C TYR A 171 -16.43 -2.81 -3.19
N TRP A 172 -17.22 -3.32 -2.24
CA TRP A 172 -17.10 -4.74 -1.85
C TRP A 172 -17.51 -5.71 -2.91
N GLN A 173 -18.54 -5.44 -3.69
CA GLN A 173 -18.90 -6.32 -4.80
C GLN A 173 -17.71 -6.48 -5.76
N LYS A 174 -17.01 -5.39 -6.07
CA LYS A 174 -15.79 -5.41 -6.90
C LYS A 174 -14.61 -6.16 -6.27
N VAL A 175 -14.54 -6.21 -4.93
CA VAL A 175 -13.52 -6.96 -4.16
C VAL A 175 -13.90 -8.44 -4.05
N GLN A 176 -15.13 -8.75 -3.61
CA GLN A 176 -15.67 -10.09 -3.34
C GLN A 176 -15.86 -10.95 -4.59
N GLU A 177 -16.28 -10.37 -5.73
CA GLU A 177 -16.34 -11.09 -7.01
C GLU A 177 -14.96 -11.60 -7.47
N LYS A 178 -13.88 -11.18 -6.80
CA LYS A 178 -12.48 -11.43 -7.20
C LYS A 178 -11.58 -11.95 -6.09
N SER A 179 -12.07 -11.96 -4.84
CA SER A 179 -11.40 -12.53 -3.67
C SER A 179 -12.22 -13.72 -3.17
N GLN A 180 -12.25 -14.82 -3.95
CA GLN A 180 -12.83 -16.04 -3.42
C GLN A 180 -11.86 -16.61 -2.37
N GLN A 181 -12.40 -16.70 -1.15
CA GLN A 181 -11.91 -17.33 0.08
C GLN A 181 -11.10 -16.46 1.05
N CYS A 182 -11.81 -15.91 2.04
CA CYS A 182 -11.27 -15.64 3.37
C CYS A 182 -12.33 -16.02 4.42
N CYS A 183 -11.88 -16.88 5.34
CA CYS A 183 -12.36 -17.08 6.71
C CYS A 183 -13.79 -17.62 6.87
N GLU A 184 -13.94 -18.94 6.73
CA GLU A 184 -14.88 -19.65 7.60
C GLU A 184 -14.35 -19.59 9.03
N GLU A 185 -15.20 -19.10 9.93
CA GLU A 185 -15.02 -19.19 11.37
C GLU A 185 -15.02 -20.68 11.75
N ASN A 186 -13.88 -21.22 12.13
CA ASN A 186 -13.85 -22.47 12.90
C ASN A 186 -14.36 -22.12 14.31
N ASN A 187 -15.67 -22.24 14.49
CA ASN A 187 -16.27 -22.47 15.80
C ASN A 187 -16.14 -23.96 16.10
N ASP A 188 -15.20 -24.31 16.97
CA ASP A 188 -15.25 -25.48 17.84
C ASP A 188 -14.72 -25.08 19.22
#